data_AF-A0A5J4T3I6-F1
#
_entry.id   AF-A0A5J4T3I6-F1
#
_cell.length_a   1.000
_cell.length_b   1.000
_cell.length_c   1.000
_cell.angle_alpha   90.00
_cell.angle_beta   90.00
_cell.angle_gamma   90.00
#
_symmetry.space_group_name_H-M   'P 1'
#
loop_
_entity.id
_entity.type
_entity.pdbx_description
1 polymer ?
#
loop_
_entity_poly.entity_id
_entity_poly.type
_entity_poly.pdbx_seq_one_letter_code
_entity_poly.pdbx_strand_id
1 'polypeptide(L)'
;MLVGPTGGGKSQVIRDLSEEMTSLKKKRAEKFDNLVYKLNLISIPYGDLYETYDAATNGWKNEVLMLMMREWVRDESTQKHWIICDGPVDAYWIET
;
A
#
# COMPACT_ATOMS: atom_id res chain seq x y z
N MET A 1 9.91 -6.94 -2.24
CA MET A 1 9.44 -7.88 -1.21
C MET A 1 10.52 -8.04 -0.15
N LEU A 2 10.19 -8.00 1.14
CA LEU A 2 11.13 -8.30 2.23
C LEU A 2 10.90 -9.73 2.72
N VAL A 3 11.92 -10.57 2.59
CA VAL A 3 11.85 -12.00 2.94
C VAL A 3 12.72 -12.26 4.16
N GLY A 4 12.24 -13.07 5.10
CA GLY A 4 12.98 -13.42 6.31
C GLY A 4 12.10 -14.06 7.37
N PRO A 5 12.69 -14.67 8.42
CA PRO A 5 11.96 -15.36 9.47
C PRO A 5 11.11 -14.41 10.33
N THR A 6 10.18 -14.98 11.10
CA THR A 6 9.45 -14.26 12.15
C THR A 6 10.44 -13.64 13.14
N GLY A 7 10.20 -12.40 13.55
CA GLY A 7 11.12 -11.65 14.42
C GLY A 7 12.40 -11.15 13.75
N GLY A 8 12.63 -11.43 12.45
CA GLY A 8 13.82 -11.00 11.71
C GLY A 8 13.88 -9.50 11.36
N GLY A 9 13.15 -8.63 12.07
CA GLY A 9 13.26 -7.17 11.94
C GLY A 9 12.64 -6.53 10.68
N LYS A 10 12.00 -7.28 9.78
CA LYS A 10 11.43 -6.74 8.52
C LYS A 10 10.52 -5.52 8.73
N SER A 11 9.62 -5.59 9.70
CA SER A 11 8.71 -4.49 10.02
C SER A 11 9.44 -3.30 10.63
N GLN A 12 10.53 -3.54 11.36
CA GLN A 12 11.39 -2.49 11.93
C GLN A 12 12.17 -1.76 10.82
N VAL A 13 12.73 -2.49 9.85
CA VAL A 13 13.45 -1.90 8.71
C VAL A 13 12.55 -0.93 7.92
N ILE A 14 11.30 -1.31 7.65
CA ILE A 14 10.34 -0.40 6.97
C ILE A 14 10.07 0.84 7.81
N ARG A 15 9.92 0.67 9.14
CA ARG A 15 9.64 1.75 10.08
C ARG A 15 10.81 2.73 10.14
N ASP A 16 12.02 2.23 10.37
CA ASP A 16 13.24 3.04 10.46
C ASP A 16 13.46 3.84 9.17
N LEU A 17 13.24 3.20 8.00
CA LEU A 17 13.34 3.88 6.72
C LEU A 17 12.31 5.02 6.60
N SER A 18 11.06 4.78 6.99
CA SER A 18 10.02 5.82 6.95
C SER A 18 10.30 6.98 7.93
N GLU A 19 10.79 6.66 9.13
CA GLU A 19 11.15 7.66 10.14
C GLU A 19 12.34 8.52 9.67
N GLU A 20 13.37 7.90 9.08
CA GLU A 20 14.53 8.63 8.57
C GLU A 20 14.18 9.45 7.33
N MET A 21 13.31 8.96 6.43
CA MET A 21 12.79 9.76 5.32
C MET A 21 12.08 11.03 5.83
N THR A 22 11.24 10.90 6.86
CA THR A 22 10.59 12.04 7.52
C THR A 22 11.61 12.99 8.16
N SER A 23 12.66 12.46 8.80
CA SER A 23 13.77 13.23 9.37
C SER A 23 14.53 14.04 8.31
N LEU A 24 14.84 13.42 7.17
CA LEU A 24 15.53 14.05 6.04
C LEU A 24 14.69 15.13 5.36
N LYS A 25 13.37 14.92 5.25
CA LYS A 25 12.42 15.96 4.79
C LYS A 25 12.57 17.24 5.61
N LYS A 26 12.60 17.14 6.94
CA LYS A 26 12.76 18.29 7.85
C LYS A 26 14.10 19.01 7.69
N LYS A 27 15.16 18.30 7.25
CA LYS A 27 16.51 18.84 7.10
C LYS A 27 16.80 19.52 5.74
N ARG A 28 15.77 19.74 4.90
CA ARG A 28 15.78 20.40 3.56
C ARG A 28 15.84 19.48 2.34
N ALA A 29 15.46 18.21 2.49
CA ALA A 29 15.37 17.32 1.35
C ALA A 29 13.90 16.96 1.09
N GLU A 30 13.17 17.85 0.40
CA GLU A 30 11.75 17.67 0.09
C GLU A 30 11.44 16.33 -0.60
N LYS A 31 12.42 15.77 -1.32
CA LYS A 31 12.36 14.47 -2.01
C LYS A 31 12.20 13.24 -1.10
N PHE A 32 12.31 13.40 0.22
CA PHE A 32 12.18 12.31 1.19
C PHE A 32 10.81 12.27 1.87
N ASP A 33 9.81 12.90 1.28
CA ASP A 33 8.43 12.79 1.77
C ASP A 33 7.82 11.44 1.40
N ASN A 34 7.25 10.74 2.39
CA ASN A 34 6.59 9.47 2.18
C ASN A 34 5.41 9.25 3.14
N LEU A 35 4.42 8.49 2.67
CA LEU A 35 3.32 7.94 3.49
C LEU A 35 3.31 6.43 3.34
N VAL A 36 3.21 5.74 4.48
CA VAL A 36 3.21 4.26 4.52
C VAL A 36 1.86 3.78 5.02
N TYR A 37 1.18 3.01 4.17
CA TYR A 37 -0.10 2.36 4.46
C TYR A 37 0.14 0.87 4.58
N LYS A 38 -0.26 0.25 5.71
CA LYS A 38 -0.12 -1.18 5.94
C LYS A 38 -1.48 -1.86 5.81
N LEU A 39 -1.56 -2.87 4.97
CA LEU A 39 -2.78 -3.63 4.69
C LEU A 39 -2.52 -5.12 4.86
N ASN A 40 -3.43 -5.82 5.54
CA ASN A 40 -3.46 -7.28 5.50
C ASN A 40 -4.45 -7.72 4.43
N LEU A 41 -3.95 -8.02 3.22
CA LEU A 41 -4.80 -8.32 2.07
C LEU A 41 -5.66 -9.58 2.27
N ILE A 42 -5.23 -10.54 3.09
CA ILE A 42 -5.99 -11.77 3.35
C ILE A 42 -7.20 -11.51 4.26
N SER A 43 -7.20 -10.42 5.02
CA SER A 43 -8.36 -10.05 5.84
C SER A 43 -9.49 -9.40 5.04
N ILE A 44 -9.25 -9.09 3.76
CA ILE A 44 -10.20 -8.45 2.87
C ILE A 44 -10.74 -9.51 1.90
N PRO A 45 -12.06 -9.66 1.72
CA PRO A 45 -12.61 -10.52 0.69
C PRO A 45 -12.04 -10.16 -0.69
N TYR A 46 -11.69 -11.15 -1.51
CA TYR A 46 -11.09 -10.90 -2.84
C TYR A 46 -11.92 -9.96 -3.72
N GLY A 47 -13.25 -10.12 -3.70
CA GLY A 47 -14.17 -9.26 -4.45
C GLY A 47 -14.26 -7.82 -3.94
N ASP A 48 -13.70 -7.55 -2.75
CA ASP A 48 -13.60 -6.23 -2.12
C ASP A 48 -12.15 -5.71 -2.10
N LEU A 49 -11.23 -6.37 -2.81
CA LEU A 49 -9.82 -5.96 -2.93
C LEU A 49 -9.59 -5.12 -4.19
N TYR A 50 -10.12 -5.59 -5.31
CA TYR A 50 -10.03 -5.00 -6.65
C TYR A 50 -11.40 -4.63 -7.19
N GLU A 51 -11.45 -3.84 -8.26
CA GLU A 51 -12.71 -3.50 -8.92
C GLU A 51 -13.50 -4.75 -9.34
N THR A 52 -14.74 -4.83 -8.87
CA THR A 52 -15.68 -5.88 -9.26
C THR A 52 -16.82 -5.30 -10.06
N TYR A 53 -17.21 -6.02 -11.13
CA TYR A 53 -18.36 -5.65 -11.94
C TYR A 53 -19.64 -6.21 -11.31
N ASP A 54 -20.59 -5.33 -11.01
CA ASP A 54 -21.90 -5.69 -10.52
C ASP A 54 -22.92 -5.69 -11.67
N ALA A 55 -23.34 -6.90 -12.06
CA ALA A 55 -24.31 -7.12 -13.13
C ALA A 55 -25.73 -6.64 -12.76
N ALA A 56 -26.07 -6.50 -11.48
CA ALA A 56 -27.39 -6.02 -11.07
C ALA A 56 -27.52 -4.50 -11.29
N THR A 57 -26.43 -3.76 -11.07
CA THR A 57 -26.38 -2.31 -11.27
C THR A 57 -25.80 -1.88 -12.62
N ASN A 58 -25.30 -2.84 -13.42
CA ASN A 58 -24.48 -2.60 -14.61
C ASN A 58 -23.30 -1.64 -14.33
N GLY A 59 -22.76 -1.70 -13.11
CA GLY A 59 -21.78 -0.75 -12.58
C GLY A 59 -20.49 -1.42 -12.14
N TRP A 60 -19.40 -0.65 -12.12
CA TRP A 60 -18.16 -1.06 -11.48
C TRP A 60 -18.16 -0.60 -10.03
N LYS A 61 -17.95 -1.53 -9.11
CA LYS A 61 -17.75 -1.25 -7.69
C LYS A 61 -16.25 -1.06 -7.45
N ASN A 62 -15.87 0.13 -6.98
CA ASN A 62 -14.48 0.45 -6.69
C ASN A 62 -14.15 -0.01 -5.28
N GLU A 63 -13.11 -0.81 -5.15
CA GLU A 63 -12.73 -1.45 -3.90
C GLU A 63 -11.45 -0.87 -3.30
N VAL A 64 -11.03 -1.39 -2.14
CA VAL A 64 -10.05 -0.76 -1.24
C VAL A 64 -8.75 -0.34 -1.95
N LEU A 65 -8.11 -1.24 -2.72
CA LEU A 65 -6.85 -0.90 -3.39
C LEU A 65 -7.08 0.12 -4.51
N MET A 66 -8.20 0.03 -5.23
CA MET A 66 -8.50 0.94 -6.34
C MET A 66 -8.85 2.34 -5.86
N LEU A 67 -9.57 2.47 -4.76
CA LEU A 67 -9.84 3.77 -4.14
C LEU A 67 -8.54 4.44 -3.70
N MET A 68 -7.66 3.72 -3.00
CA MET A 68 -6.36 4.25 -2.57
C MET A 68 -5.49 4.68 -3.76
N MET A 69 -5.35 3.82 -4.78
CA MET A 69 -4.58 4.17 -5.98
C MET A 69 -5.14 5.39 -6.70
N ARG A 70 -6.46 5.51 -6.84
CA ARG A 70 -7.09 6.67 -7.50
C ARG A 70 -6.87 7.97 -6.73
N GLU A 71 -6.91 7.93 -5.40
CA GLU A 71 -6.58 9.10 -4.59
C GLU A 71 -5.13 9.53 -4.79
N TRP A 72 -4.21 8.57 -4.88
CA TRP A 72 -2.78 8.88 -4.95
C TRP A 72 -2.29 9.27 -6.32
N VAL A 73 -2.89 8.75 -7.40
CA VAL A 73 -2.60 9.23 -8.76
C VAL A 73 -3.05 10.67 -8.95
N ARG A 74 -4.04 11.13 -8.17
CA ARG A 74 -4.48 12.53 -8.15
C ARG A 74 -3.63 13.43 -7.25
N ASP A 75 -2.75 12.86 -6.44
CA ASP A 75 -1.84 13.63 -5.61
C ASP A 75 -0.71 14.20 -6.47
N GLU A 76 -0.68 15.52 -6.63
CA GLU A 76 0.35 16.26 -7.36
C GLU A 76 1.58 16.58 -6.48
N SER A 77 1.56 16.18 -5.21
CA SER A 77 2.70 16.36 -4.32
C SER A 77 3.90 15.49 -4.71
N THR A 78 5.08 15.82 -4.18
CA THR A 78 6.28 14.99 -4.37
C THR A 78 6.33 13.81 -3.39
N GLN A 79 5.26 13.60 -2.62
CA GLN A 79 5.18 12.57 -1.59
C GLN A 79 5.07 11.17 -2.21
N LYS A 80 5.85 10.24 -1.66
CA LYS A 80 5.82 8.84 -2.08
C LYS A 80 4.81 8.06 -1.24
N HIS A 81 3.79 7.53 -1.88
CA HIS A 81 2.82 6.64 -1.23
C HIS A 81 3.27 5.18 -1.32
N TRP A 82 3.40 4.51 -0.18
CA TRP A 82 3.79 3.10 -0.08
C TRP A 82 2.65 2.26 0.50
N ILE A 83 2.16 1.27 -0.25
CA ILE A 83 1.31 0.20 0.27
C ILE A 83 2.20 -0.96 0.67
N ILE A 84 2.11 -1.34 1.93
CA ILE A 84 2.75 -2.53 2.48
C ILE A 84 1.66 -3.58 2.65
N CYS A 85 1.69 -4.59 1.80
CA CYS A 85 0.87 -5.79 1.92
C CYS A 85 1.50 -6.71 3.00
N ASP A 86 1.06 -6.57 4.24
CA ASP A 86 1.55 -7.30 5.40
C ASP A 86 0.75 -8.60 5.61
N GLY A 87 1.21 -9.65 4.95
CA GLY A 87 0.58 -10.97 5.00
C GLY A 87 1.22 -11.98 4.05
N PRO A 88 0.68 -13.20 4.00
CA PRO A 88 1.09 -14.20 3.03
C PRO A 88 0.85 -13.73 1.59
N VAL A 89 1.75 -14.11 0.70
CA VAL A 89 1.58 -13.90 -0.74
C VAL A 89 0.70 -15.01 -1.29
N ASP A 90 -0.35 -14.61 -2.01
CA ASP A 90 -1.26 -15.50 -2.72
C ASP A 90 -1.30 -15.08 -4.20
N ALA A 91 -1.29 -16.07 -5.09
CA ALA A 91 -1.27 -15.87 -6.54
C ALA A 91 -2.49 -15.06 -7.01
N TYR A 92 -3.66 -15.29 -6.41
CA TYR A 92 -4.90 -14.62 -6.81
C TYR A 92 -4.83 -13.11 -6.65
N TRP A 93 -4.19 -12.60 -5.60
CA TRP A 93 -4.08 -11.15 -5.43
C TRP A 93 -2.84 -10.55 -6.08
N ILE A 94 -1.72 -11.28 -6.21
CA ILE A 94 -0.47 -10.67 -6.71
C ILE A 94 -0.38 -10.66 -8.25
N GLU A 95 -1.12 -11.52 -8.94
CA GLU A 95 -1.07 -11.66 -10.41
C GLU A 95 -2.23 -10.97 -11.14
N THR A 96 -3.25 -10.49 -10.42
CA THR A 96 -4.43 -9.79 -10.97
C THR A 96 -4.18 -8.29 -11.04
#